data_AF-A0A934ZVS3-F1
#
_entry.id   AF-A0A934ZVS3-F1
#
_cell.length_a   1.000
_cell.length_b   1.000
_cell.length_c   1.000
_cell.angle_alpha   90.00
_cell.angle_beta   90.00
_cell.angle_gamma   90.00
#
_symmetry.space_group_name_H-M   'P 1'
#
loop_
_entity.id
_entity.type
_entity.pdbx_description
1 polymer ?
#
loop_
_entity_poly.entity_id
_entity_poly.type
_entity_poly.pdbx_seq_one_letter_code
_entity_poly.pdbx_strand_id
1 'polypeptide(L)'
;MVDILEPQNIVLSDVAVTPVGLSGDIKSMGRAVLKGVNFDLDKDIITASSAKALTNIATYMKANPNSKYFVVGHTDTQGKFDYNMDL
;
A
#
# COMPACT_ATOMS: atom_id res chain seq x y z
N MET A 1 37.13 -3.97 18.66
CA MET A 1 36.34 -3.75 17.44
C MET A 1 35.18 -2.85 17.85
N VAL A 2 35.24 -1.59 17.45
CA VAL A 2 34.19 -0.60 17.77
C VAL A 2 33.43 -0.38 16.48
N ASP A 3 32.24 -0.95 16.38
CA ASP A 3 31.32 -0.63 15.28
C ASP A 3 30.57 0.64 15.66
N ILE A 4 30.90 1.72 14.96
CA ILE A 4 30.07 2.92 14.94
C ILE A 4 28.96 2.62 13.94
N LEU A 5 27.82 2.14 14.44
CA LEU A 5 26.59 2.13 13.66
C LEU A 5 26.02 3.54 13.74
N GLU A 6 26.07 4.28 12.63
CA GLU A 6 25.24 5.47 12.48
C GLU A 6 23.80 5.06 12.82
N PRO A 7 23.09 5.78 13.71
CA PRO A 7 21.67 5.55 13.87
C PRO A 7 21.06 5.86 12.51
N GLN A 8 20.69 4.81 11.77
CA GLN A 8 19.82 4.96 10.63
C GLN A 8 18.61 5.69 11.18
N ASN A 9 18.51 6.99 10.89
CA ASN A 9 17.32 7.75 11.14
C ASN A 9 16.21 6.95 10.46
N ILE A 10 15.46 6.18 11.25
CA ILE A 10 14.19 5.62 10.81
C ILE A 10 13.28 6.83 10.74
N VAL A 11 13.46 7.62 9.69
CA VAL A 11 12.41 8.48 9.21
C VAL A 11 11.35 7.48 8.79
N LEU A 12 10.29 7.37 9.60
CA LEU A 12 9.01 6.83 9.20
C LEU A 12 8.40 7.77 8.13
N SER A 13 9.17 8.14 7.11
CA SER A 13 8.71 8.96 6.00
C SER A 13 7.98 8.01 5.08
N ASP A 14 6.71 7.79 5.41
CA ASP A 14 5.62 7.74 4.44
C ASP A 14 6.03 7.15 3.08
N VAL A 15 6.60 5.94 3.12
CA VAL A 15 7.24 5.36 1.95
C VAL A 15 6.10 4.96 1.04
N ALA A 16 5.84 5.81 0.04
CA ALA A 16 4.98 5.48 -1.08
C ALA A 16 5.33 4.06 -1.54
N VAL A 17 4.31 3.21 -1.70
CA VAL A 17 4.45 1.81 -2.12
C VAL A 17 5.45 1.71 -3.27
N THR A 18 6.54 0.94 -3.10
CA THR A 18 7.52 0.68 -4.16
C THR A 18 7.47 -0.78 -4.59
N PRO A 19 7.85 -1.12 -5.83
CA PRO A 19 7.86 -2.52 -6.28
C PRO A 19 8.76 -3.44 -5.45
N VAL A 20 9.88 -2.91 -4.95
CA VAL A 20 10.81 -3.65 -4.08
C VAL A 20 10.19 -3.88 -2.71
N GLY A 21 9.56 -2.85 -2.12
CA GLY A 21 8.84 -2.98 -0.85
C GLY A 21 7.70 -4.01 -0.95
N LEU A 22 6.88 -3.94 -2.00
CA LEU A 22 5.81 -4.90 -2.27
C LEU A 22 6.35 -6.34 -2.32
N SER A 23 7.46 -6.56 -3.03
CA SER A 23 8.08 -7.88 -3.13
C SER A 23 8.53 -8.42 -1.78
N GLY A 24 9.14 -7.57 -0.94
CA GLY A 24 9.60 -7.94 0.40
C GLY A 24 8.45 -8.26 1.34
N ASP A 25 7.44 -7.40 1.39
CA ASP A 25 6.28 -7.54 2.27
C ASP A 25 5.44 -8.76 1.90
N ILE A 26 5.16 -8.97 0.61
CA ILE A 26 4.39 -10.13 0.14
C ILE A 26 5.13 -11.43 0.40
N LYS A 27 6.45 -11.47 0.18
CA LYS A 27 7.25 -12.70 0.44
C LYS A 27 7.36 -13.03 1.92
N SER A 28 7.44 -12.02 2.79
CA SER A 28 7.66 -12.22 4.23
C SER A 28 6.36 -12.39 5.01
N MET A 29 5.32 -11.61 4.68
CA MET A 29 4.07 -11.56 5.43
C MET A 29 2.86 -12.13 4.66
N GLY A 30 3.01 -12.44 3.37
CA GLY A 30 1.90 -12.83 2.50
C GLY A 30 0.96 -11.67 2.13
N ARG A 31 1.26 -10.44 2.57
CA ARG A 31 0.46 -9.23 2.32
C ARG A 31 1.35 -7.99 2.27
N ALA A 32 0.89 -6.94 1.60
CA ALA A 32 1.51 -5.61 1.64
C ALA A 32 0.45 -4.53 1.90
N VAL A 33 0.84 -3.47 2.61
CA VAL A 33 -0.03 -2.32 2.88
C VAL A 33 0.16 -1.30 1.76
N LEU A 34 -0.93 -0.94 1.08
CA LEU A 34 -0.90 -0.02 -0.06
C LEU A 34 -0.92 1.46 0.38
N LYS A 35 0.13 1.90 1.07
CA LYS A 35 0.28 3.30 1.51
C LYS A 35 0.32 4.27 0.32
N GLY A 36 -0.44 5.35 0.43
CA GLY A 36 -0.54 6.38 -0.60
C GLY A 36 -1.58 6.11 -1.69
N VAL A 37 -2.43 5.08 -1.53
CA VAL A 37 -3.70 4.99 -2.26
C VAL A 37 -4.78 5.60 -1.38
N ASN A 38 -5.24 6.78 -1.75
CA ASN A 38 -6.24 7.56 -1.02
C ASN A 38 -7.52 7.69 -1.85
N PHE A 39 -8.64 7.76 -1.16
CA PHE A 39 -9.95 8.00 -1.72
C PHE A 39 -10.44 9.39 -1.33
N ASP A 40 -11.28 9.99 -2.17
CA ASP A 40 -12.04 11.17 -1.78
C ASP A 40 -12.97 10.84 -0.59
N LEU A 41 -13.19 11.83 0.28
CA LEU A 41 -14.04 11.66 1.46
C LEU A 41 -15.44 11.19 1.04
N ASP A 42 -15.89 10.08 1.64
CA ASP A 42 -17.20 9.46 1.42
C ASP A 42 -17.44 9.03 -0.05
N LYS A 43 -16.36 8.73 -0.78
CA LYS A 43 -16.42 8.30 -2.18
C LYS A 43 -15.42 7.18 -2.48
N ASP A 44 -15.70 6.44 -3.54
CA ASP A 44 -14.84 5.42 -4.14
C ASP A 44 -13.87 5.99 -5.19
N ILE A 45 -13.76 7.32 -5.27
CA ILE A 45 -12.90 8.02 -6.22
C ILE A 45 -11.47 8.06 -5.69
N ILE A 46 -10.54 7.42 -6.41
CA ILE A 46 -9.11 7.49 -6.09
C ILE A 46 -8.57 8.89 -6.42
N THR A 47 -7.87 9.51 -5.47
CA THR A 47 -7.31 10.85 -5.64
C THR A 47 -6.13 10.87 -6.61
N ALA A 48 -5.90 12.03 -7.25
CA ALA A 48 -4.73 12.23 -8.12
C ALA A 48 -3.38 12.04 -7.38
N SER A 49 -3.34 12.28 -6.07
CA SER A 49 -2.15 12.03 -5.24
C SER A 49 -1.74 10.56 -5.20
N SER A 50 -2.66 9.65 -5.53
CA SER A 50 -2.43 8.19 -5.55
C SER A 50 -1.75 7.68 -6.82
N ALA A 51 -1.61 8.52 -7.86
CA ALA A 51 -1.12 8.09 -9.17
C ALA A 51 0.26 7.40 -9.12
N LYS A 52 1.17 7.91 -8.27
CA LYS A 52 2.51 7.32 -8.09
C LYS A 52 2.44 5.94 -7.44
N ALA A 53 1.61 5.78 -6.41
CA ALA A 53 1.42 4.51 -5.73
C ALA A 53 0.81 3.46 -6.69
N LEU A 54 -0.22 3.85 -7.45
CA LEU A 54 -0.85 2.99 -8.46
C LEU A 54 0.14 2.55 -9.56
N THR A 55 1.00 3.47 -10.02
CA THR A 55 2.03 3.15 -11.03
C THR A 55 3.02 2.11 -10.51
N ASN A 56 3.42 2.22 -9.24
CA ASN A 56 4.34 1.26 -8.62
C ASN A 56 3.68 -0.11 -8.41
N ILE A 57 2.42 -0.14 -7.99
CA ILE A 57 1.62 -1.37 -7.88
C ILE A 57 1.50 -2.04 -9.25
N ALA A 58 1.13 -1.28 -10.28
CA ALA A 58 1.01 -1.80 -11.65
C ALA A 58 2.34 -2.34 -12.18
N THR A 59 3.45 -1.66 -11.90
CA THR A 59 4.81 -2.11 -12.28
C THR A 59 5.16 -3.43 -11.59
N TYR A 60 4.86 -3.55 -10.29
CA TYR A 60 5.05 -4.80 -9.55
C TYR A 60 4.19 -5.94 -10.09
N MET A 61 2.91 -5.70 -10.36
CA MET A 61 2.00 -6.72 -10.89
C MET A 61 2.44 -7.21 -12.27
N LYS A 62 2.88 -6.30 -13.17
CA LYS A 62 3.42 -6.66 -14.49
C LYS A 62 4.68 -7.50 -14.40
N ALA A 63 5.52 -7.28 -13.38
CA ALA A 63 6.70 -8.10 -13.13
C ALA A 63 6.37 -9.48 -12.53
N ASN A 64 5.14 -9.69 -12.04
CA ASN A 64 4.69 -10.94 -11.40
C ASN A 64 3.38 -11.47 -12.04
N PRO A 65 3.33 -11.72 -13.36
CA PRO A 65 2.09 -11.96 -14.10
C PRO A 65 1.36 -13.26 -13.74
N ASN A 66 2.06 -14.24 -13.15
CA ASN A 66 1.48 -15.53 -12.76
C ASN A 66 0.91 -15.53 -11.33
N SER A 67 1.00 -14.39 -10.62
CA SER A 67 0.51 -14.27 -9.26
C SER A 67 -0.92 -13.75 -9.23
N LYS A 68 -1.74 -14.29 -8.32
CA LYS A 68 -3.09 -13.79 -8.04
C LYS A 68 -3.06 -13.05 -6.71
N TYR A 69 -3.68 -11.87 -6.68
CA TYR A 69 -3.74 -11.02 -5.50
C TYR A 69 -5.18 -10.67 -5.17
N PHE A 70 -5.49 -10.52 -3.88
CA PHE A 70 -6.74 -9.94 -3.40
C PHE A 70 -6.48 -8.51 -2.94
N VAL A 71 -7.28 -7.57 -3.42
CA VAL A 71 -7.26 -6.18 -2.96
C VAL A 71 -8.36 -6.04 -1.91
N VAL A 72 -7.98 -5.71 -0.68
CA VAL A 72 -8.92 -5.53 0.43
C VAL A 72 -8.92 -4.05 0.82
N GLY A 73 -10.07 -3.39 0.63
CA GLY A 73 -10.32 -2.04 1.13
C GLY A 73 -10.77 -2.10 2.59
N HIS A 74 -10.32 -1.15 3.40
CA HIS A 74 -10.85 -0.90 4.73
C HIS A 74 -11.48 0.49 4.71
N THR A 75 -12.79 0.60 4.92
CA THR A 75 -13.45 1.88 5.16
C THR A 75 -13.17 2.34 6.59
N ASP A 76 -13.11 3.65 6.82
CA ASP A 76 -13.12 4.15 8.19
C ASP A 76 -14.46 3.80 8.87
N THR A 77 -14.48 3.86 10.20
CA THR A 77 -15.59 3.36 11.04
C THR A 77 -16.78 4.33 11.12
N GLN A 78 -16.82 5.38 10.30
CA GLN A 78 -17.89 6.38 10.32
C GLN A 78 -18.98 6.02 9.31
N GLY A 79 -19.83 5.05 9.67
CA GLY A 79 -20.99 4.67 8.87
C GLY A 79 -21.58 3.34 9.34
N LYS A 80 -22.91 3.24 9.40
CA LYS A 80 -23.60 2.00 9.80
C LYS A 80 -23.19 0.84 8.89
N PHE A 81 -23.04 -0.33 9.51
CA PHE A 81 -22.61 -1.61 8.96
C PHE A 81 -23.21 -1.99 7.58
N ASP A 82 -24.42 -1.51 7.28
CA ASP A 82 -25.16 -1.86 6.06
C ASP A 82 -24.71 -1.12 4.78
N TYR A 83 -23.81 -0.13 4.84
CA TYR A 83 -23.39 0.66 3.66
C TYR A 83 -22.11 0.14 2.98
N ASN A 84 -21.36 -0.77 3.61
CA ASN A 84 -20.01 -1.19 3.15
C ASN A 84 -19.98 -2.52 2.40
N MET A 85 -21.12 -3.06 1.97
CA MET A 85 -21.19 -4.30 1.17
C MET A 85 -21.50 -4.08 -0.33
N ASP A 86 -21.76 -2.85 -0.77
CA ASP A 86 -22.11 -2.54 -2.17
C ASP A 86 -21.05 -1.69 -2.90
N LEU A 87 -19.82 -1.66 -2.38
CA LEU A 87 -18.62 -1.05 -2.98
C LEU A 87 -17.61 -2.11 -3.42
#